data_AF-H0UKR4-F1
#
_entry.id   AF-H0UKR4-F1
#
_cell.length_a   1.000
_cell.length_b   1.000
_cell.length_c   1.000
_cell.angle_alpha   90.00
_cell.angle_beta   90.00
_cell.angle_gamma   90.00
#
_symmetry.space_group_name_H-M   'P 1'
#
loop_
_entity.id
_entity.type
_entity.pdbx_description
1 polymer ?
#
loop_
_entity_poly.entity_id
_entity_poly.type
_entity_poly.pdbx_seq_one_letter_code
_entity_poly.pdbx_strand_id
1 'polypeptide(L)'
;MKVIFIGDVVGSPGRRLLADALPALRRAHGADFTIVNGENAAGGHGLTAKIAAEFFSLGVDVITSGNHIWDQKEIYAFLDEEPRVLRPHNYPPTVPGTGIARIDKGDGRKLAVLNLQGRVFMPPTDCPFRIADQALDSLAGWPVFVDFHAEATSEKKAMGHYLDGRAIACVGTHTHVPTADETVLPGGTAYQTDAGMTGSFDSSLGCTWDSVLPKFLTGLPSRFQVAEDDLRLCGLVVTYDSQMLVATDVLRLMVKDGDVSSLEG
;
A
#
# COMPACT_ATOMS: atom_id res chain seq x y z
N MET A 1 -8.08 -17.95 2.48
CA MET A 1 -8.20 -16.65 3.21
C MET A 1 -8.13 -15.52 2.20
N LYS A 2 -8.59 -14.32 2.57
CA LYS A 2 -8.59 -13.14 1.68
C LYS A 2 -7.98 -11.90 2.32
N VAL A 3 -7.10 -11.22 1.60
CA VAL A 3 -6.54 -9.92 1.97
C VAL A 3 -7.09 -8.87 1.01
N ILE A 4 -7.65 -7.78 1.53
CA ILE A 4 -7.89 -6.57 0.74
C ILE A 4 -6.72 -5.61 0.96
N PHE A 5 -6.12 -5.15 -0.13
CA PHE A 5 -5.06 -4.14 -0.12
C PHE A 5 -5.57 -2.89 -0.83
N ILE A 6 -5.49 -1.75 -0.17
CA ILE A 6 -5.82 -0.45 -0.75
C ILE A 6 -4.52 0.31 -1.03
N GLY A 7 -4.38 0.80 -2.25
CA GLY A 7 -3.23 1.59 -2.65
C GLY A 7 -3.21 2.98 -2.03
N ASP A 8 -2.29 3.83 -2.50
CA ASP A 8 -1.88 5.08 -1.86
C ASP A 8 -3.08 5.99 -1.52
N VAL A 9 -3.39 6.17 -0.23
CA VAL A 9 -4.48 7.06 0.21
C VAL A 9 -4.00 8.50 0.21
N VAL A 10 -4.59 9.34 -0.64
CA VAL A 10 -4.11 10.71 -0.87
C VAL A 10 -5.04 11.76 -0.22
N GLY A 11 -4.51 12.44 0.80
CA GLY A 11 -5.14 13.59 1.43
C GLY A 11 -6.52 13.31 2.04
N SER A 12 -7.24 14.37 2.44
CA SER A 12 -8.60 14.24 2.99
C SER A 12 -9.61 13.57 2.05
N PRO A 13 -9.58 13.80 0.73
CA PRO A 13 -10.55 13.17 -0.17
C PRO A 13 -10.37 11.65 -0.24
N GLY A 14 -9.13 11.17 -0.29
CA GLY A 14 -8.83 9.73 -0.23
C GLY A 14 -9.27 9.10 1.10
N ARG A 15 -9.02 9.77 2.24
CA ARG A 15 -9.47 9.27 3.56
C ARG A 15 -10.98 9.17 3.67
N ARG A 16 -11.72 10.16 3.16
CA ARG A 16 -13.20 10.13 3.14
C ARG A 16 -13.71 8.95 2.34
N LEU A 17 -13.22 8.79 1.09
CA LEU A 17 -13.63 7.68 0.25
C LEU A 17 -13.26 6.31 0.86
N LEU A 18 -12.10 6.20 1.50
CA LEU A 18 -11.73 4.99 2.24
C LEU A 18 -12.73 4.68 3.36
N ALA A 19 -13.11 5.67 4.15
CA ALA A 19 -14.06 5.50 5.25
C ALA A 19 -15.44 5.03 4.76
N ASP A 20 -15.87 5.55 3.61
CA ASP A 20 -17.17 5.22 3.02
C ASP A 20 -17.17 3.83 2.35
N ALA A 21 -16.13 3.51 1.59
CA ALA A 21 -16.10 2.31 0.75
C ALA A 21 -15.55 1.04 1.43
N LEU A 22 -14.56 1.18 2.32
CA LEU A 22 -13.84 0.04 2.88
C LEU A 22 -14.75 -0.94 3.65
N PRO A 23 -15.71 -0.50 4.51
CA PRO A 23 -16.59 -1.43 5.20
C PRO A 23 -17.44 -2.28 4.25
N ALA A 24 -17.95 -1.70 3.17
CA ALA A 24 -18.74 -2.40 2.16
C ALA A 24 -17.87 -3.40 1.37
N LEU A 25 -16.69 -2.98 0.91
CA LEU A 25 -15.73 -3.84 0.22
C LEU A 25 -15.33 -5.05 1.07
N ARG A 26 -15.05 -4.85 2.35
CA ARG A 26 -14.69 -5.95 3.27
C ARG A 26 -15.81 -6.98 3.37
N ARG A 27 -17.08 -6.54 3.45
CA ARG A 27 -18.24 -7.45 3.48
C ARG A 27 -18.44 -8.16 2.14
N ALA A 28 -18.45 -7.42 1.03
CA ALA A 28 -18.69 -7.95 -0.30
C ALA A 28 -17.68 -9.03 -0.70
N HIS A 29 -16.41 -8.85 -0.32
CA HIS A 29 -15.36 -9.81 -0.64
C HIS A 29 -15.10 -10.84 0.46
N GLY A 30 -15.66 -10.67 1.66
CA GLY A 30 -15.37 -11.52 2.82
C GLY A 30 -13.90 -11.44 3.23
N ALA A 31 -13.37 -10.22 3.36
CA ALA A 31 -11.95 -9.98 3.65
C ALA A 31 -11.59 -10.42 5.08
N ASP A 32 -10.56 -11.26 5.20
CA ASP A 32 -10.00 -11.68 6.49
C ASP A 32 -9.02 -10.63 7.03
N PHE A 33 -8.29 -9.97 6.15
CA PHE A 33 -7.30 -8.95 6.48
C PHE A 33 -7.43 -7.73 5.58
N THR A 34 -7.08 -6.57 6.12
CA THR A 34 -7.09 -5.28 5.43
C THR A 34 -5.76 -4.58 5.58
N ILE A 35 -5.15 -4.22 4.47
CA ILE A 35 -3.91 -3.44 4.41
C ILE A 35 -4.19 -2.16 3.63
N VAL A 36 -3.65 -1.04 4.07
CA VAL A 36 -3.76 0.25 3.39
C VAL A 36 -2.38 0.88 3.27
N ASN A 37 -2.04 1.42 2.10
CA ASN A 37 -0.88 2.31 1.99
C ASN A 37 -1.29 3.75 2.37
N GLY A 38 -0.72 4.25 3.45
CA GLY A 38 -1.05 5.54 4.05
C GLY A 38 -0.02 6.65 3.81
N GLU A 39 0.93 6.48 2.89
CA GLU A 39 2.07 7.41 2.80
C GLU A 39 1.73 8.84 2.39
N ASN A 40 0.56 9.06 1.77
CA ASN A 40 0.11 10.37 1.29
C ASN A 40 -1.12 10.90 2.06
N ALA A 41 -1.43 10.28 3.21
CA ALA A 41 -2.69 10.52 3.89
C ALA A 41 -2.73 11.90 4.59
N ALA A 42 -1.60 12.43 5.07
CA ALA A 42 -1.52 13.72 5.78
C ALA A 42 -1.31 14.90 4.82
N GLY A 43 -2.40 15.44 4.28
CA GLY A 43 -2.34 16.61 3.40
C GLY A 43 -1.58 16.37 2.09
N GLY A 44 -1.54 15.11 1.64
CA GLY A 44 -0.85 14.69 0.43
C GLY A 44 0.53 14.08 0.67
N HIS A 45 1.15 14.26 1.84
CA HIS A 45 2.49 13.73 2.15
C HIS A 45 2.64 13.36 3.64
N GLY A 46 2.99 12.10 3.88
CA GLY A 46 3.20 11.49 5.18
C GLY A 46 1.92 11.01 5.87
N LEU A 47 2.09 10.59 7.11
CA LEU A 47 1.05 10.03 7.97
C LEU A 47 1.17 10.63 9.37
N THR A 48 0.04 10.77 10.09
CA THR A 48 0.02 11.20 11.48
C THR A 48 -0.57 10.11 12.37
N ALA A 49 -0.24 10.10 13.66
CA ALA A 49 -0.81 9.15 14.62
C ALA A 49 -2.36 9.21 14.66
N LYS A 50 -2.91 10.42 14.50
CA LYS A 50 -4.37 10.64 14.42
C LYS A 50 -4.98 9.96 13.19
N ILE A 51 -4.36 10.10 12.02
CA ILE A 51 -4.86 9.47 10.79
C ILE A 51 -4.67 7.95 10.84
N ALA A 52 -3.56 7.46 11.41
CA ALA A 52 -3.37 6.03 11.62
C ALA A 52 -4.49 5.45 12.51
N ALA A 53 -4.83 6.11 13.61
CA ALA A 53 -5.94 5.72 14.48
C ALA A 53 -7.29 5.73 13.74
N GLU A 54 -7.53 6.71 12.86
CA GLU A 54 -8.70 6.75 11.97
C GLU A 54 -8.76 5.48 11.10
N PHE A 55 -7.67 5.12 10.43
CA PHE A 55 -7.62 3.91 9.60
C PHE A 55 -7.85 2.62 10.41
N PHE A 56 -7.23 2.49 11.59
CA PHE A 56 -7.49 1.34 12.47
C PHE A 56 -8.96 1.26 12.90
N SER A 57 -9.63 2.40 13.12
CA SER A 57 -11.05 2.42 13.47
C SER A 57 -11.98 1.92 12.34
N LEU A 58 -11.52 2.00 11.08
CA LEU A 58 -12.21 1.40 9.92
C LEU A 58 -11.97 -0.11 9.79
N GLY A 59 -11.14 -0.67 10.67
CA GLY A 59 -10.75 -2.08 10.69
C GLY A 59 -9.65 -2.43 9.70
N VAL A 60 -8.78 -1.47 9.39
CA VAL A 60 -7.46 -1.73 8.79
C VAL A 60 -6.62 -2.53 9.78
N ASP A 61 -5.98 -3.61 9.34
CA ASP A 61 -5.12 -4.44 10.21
C ASP A 61 -3.66 -3.94 10.19
N VAL A 62 -3.18 -3.49 9.02
CA VAL A 62 -1.81 -2.96 8.83
C VAL A 62 -1.83 -1.74 7.93
N ILE A 63 -1.03 -0.72 8.30
CA ILE A 63 -0.78 0.46 7.46
C ILE A 63 0.63 0.35 6.92
N THR A 64 0.76 0.32 5.60
CA THR A 64 2.05 0.39 4.88
C THR A 64 2.31 1.83 4.46
N SER A 65 3.54 2.13 4.04
CA SER A 65 3.90 3.46 3.58
C SER A 65 4.98 3.40 2.48
N GLY A 66 5.73 4.49 2.33
CA GLY A 66 6.66 4.70 1.24
C GLY A 66 7.70 5.77 1.57
N ASN A 67 8.13 6.51 0.56
CA ASN A 67 9.16 7.54 0.74
C ASN A 67 8.67 8.74 1.55
N HIS A 68 7.35 9.00 1.61
CA HIS A 68 6.80 10.15 2.34
C HIS A 68 6.57 9.90 3.83
N ILE A 69 6.88 8.70 4.35
CA ILE A 69 6.66 8.36 5.77
C ILE A 69 7.40 9.32 6.73
N TRP A 70 8.44 10.01 6.28
CA TRP A 70 9.25 10.89 7.13
C TRP A 70 8.81 12.36 7.16
N ASP A 71 7.82 12.75 6.35
CA ASP A 71 7.47 14.15 6.12
C ASP A 71 6.72 14.79 7.30
N GLN A 72 6.09 13.98 8.15
CA GLN A 72 5.42 14.43 9.38
C GLN A 72 6.28 14.06 10.60
N LYS A 73 7.01 15.01 11.18
CA LYS A 73 7.97 14.74 12.28
C LYS A 73 7.39 13.99 13.49
N GLU A 74 6.10 14.16 13.74
CA GLU A 74 5.39 13.48 14.84
C GLU A 74 5.28 11.95 14.66
N ILE A 75 5.45 11.44 13.44
CA ILE A 75 5.33 10.00 13.16
C ILE A 75 6.50 9.19 13.73
N TYR A 76 7.66 9.81 14.02
CA TYR A 76 8.88 9.10 14.38
C TYR A 76 8.72 8.30 15.68
N ALA A 77 8.19 8.93 16.73
CA ALA A 77 7.94 8.24 18.00
C ALA A 77 6.82 7.21 17.85
N PHE A 78 5.80 7.54 17.07
CA PHE A 78 4.65 6.66 16.85
C PHE A 78 5.02 5.34 16.14
N LEU A 79 6.01 5.38 15.23
CA LEU A 79 6.51 4.19 14.55
C LEU A 79 7.12 3.14 15.50
N ASP A 80 7.68 3.56 16.64
CA ASP A 80 8.19 2.65 17.66
C ASP A 80 7.07 2.12 18.58
N GLU A 81 6.01 2.91 18.77
CA GLU A 81 4.87 2.57 19.65
C GLU A 81 3.84 1.67 18.96
N GLU A 82 3.64 1.83 17.65
CA GLU A 82 2.61 1.12 16.89
C GLU A 82 3.23 0.26 15.77
N PRO A 83 3.53 -1.03 16.04
CA PRO A 83 4.21 -1.91 15.09
C PRO A 83 3.37 -2.30 13.87
N ARG A 84 2.08 -1.92 13.82
CA ARG A 84 1.20 -2.12 12.65
C ARG A 84 1.29 -0.97 11.64
N VAL A 85 2.01 0.11 11.95
CA VAL A 85 2.36 1.15 10.96
C VAL A 85 3.78 0.89 10.48
N LEU A 86 3.89 0.52 9.21
CA LEU A 86 5.13 0.09 8.60
C LEU A 86 5.77 1.21 7.80
N ARG A 87 7.08 1.37 7.98
CA ARG A 87 7.97 2.10 7.08
C ARG A 87 8.66 1.11 6.13
N PRO A 88 9.28 1.53 5.02
CA PRO A 88 10.05 0.62 4.19
C PRO A 88 11.19 -0.06 4.97
N HIS A 89 11.26 -1.39 4.91
CA HIS A 89 12.13 -2.19 5.77
C HIS A 89 13.62 -1.99 5.44
N ASN A 90 13.93 -1.61 4.20
CA ASN A 90 15.28 -1.38 3.69
C ASN A 90 15.84 0.02 3.96
N TYR A 91 15.31 0.74 4.95
CA TYR A 91 16.04 1.86 5.57
C TYR A 91 17.13 1.35 6.53
N PRO A 92 18.16 2.18 6.81
CA PRO A 92 19.21 1.82 7.77
C PRO A 92 18.63 1.39 9.12
N PRO A 93 19.28 0.47 9.85
CA PRO A 93 18.75 -0.11 11.09
C PRO A 93 18.61 0.88 12.25
N THR A 94 19.10 2.11 12.10
CA THR A 94 19.09 3.16 13.13
C THR A 94 17.84 4.05 13.08
N VAL A 95 16.94 3.87 12.09
CA VAL A 95 15.71 4.65 11.98
C VAL A 95 14.57 4.00 12.80
N PRO A 96 13.58 4.78 13.28
CA PRO A 96 12.52 4.25 14.12
C PRO A 96 11.58 3.31 13.36
N GLY A 97 10.88 2.48 14.13
CA GLY A 97 9.89 1.54 13.67
C GLY A 97 10.41 0.37 12.84
N THR A 98 9.45 -0.38 12.34
CA THR A 98 9.67 -1.62 11.60
C THR A 98 9.05 -1.55 10.21
N GLY A 99 9.50 -2.44 9.32
CA GLY A 99 8.86 -2.68 8.03
C GLY A 99 8.13 -4.01 7.96
N ILE A 100 7.97 -4.69 9.10
CA ILE A 100 7.33 -5.99 9.21
C ILE A 100 6.26 -5.95 10.30
N ALA A 101 5.04 -6.35 9.96
CA ALA A 101 3.96 -6.66 10.90
C ALA A 101 3.59 -8.15 10.83
N ARG A 102 3.25 -8.74 11.98
CA ARG A 102 2.67 -10.08 12.08
C ARG A 102 1.30 -9.97 12.76
N ILE A 103 0.25 -10.34 12.05
CA ILE A 103 -1.13 -10.31 12.54
C ILE A 103 -1.59 -11.75 12.74
N ASP A 104 -1.85 -12.14 13.98
CA ASP A 104 -2.46 -13.42 14.35
C ASP A 104 -3.78 -13.15 15.05
N LYS A 105 -4.90 -13.58 14.46
CA LYS A 105 -6.24 -13.36 15.02
C LYS A 105 -6.65 -14.44 16.03
N GLY A 106 -5.79 -15.43 16.30
CA GLY A 106 -6.01 -16.48 17.30
C GLY A 106 -6.97 -17.60 16.87
N ASP A 107 -7.58 -17.50 15.69
CA ASP A 107 -8.53 -18.47 15.13
C ASP A 107 -7.98 -19.16 13.86
N GLY A 108 -6.65 -19.19 13.74
CA GLY A 108 -5.95 -19.76 12.59
C GLY A 108 -5.68 -18.76 11.47
N ARG A 109 -6.35 -17.59 11.46
CA ARG A 109 -6.03 -16.52 10.52
C ARG A 109 -4.73 -15.83 10.92
N LYS A 110 -3.71 -15.97 10.07
CA LYS A 110 -2.40 -15.34 10.23
C LYS A 110 -1.98 -14.63 8.94
N LEU A 111 -1.32 -13.49 9.07
CA LEU A 111 -0.74 -12.75 7.96
C LEU A 111 0.51 -12.01 8.41
N ALA A 112 1.56 -12.07 7.62
CA ALA A 112 2.70 -11.16 7.74
C ALA A 112 2.67 -10.14 6.60
N VAL A 113 3.04 -8.90 6.91
CA VAL A 113 3.13 -7.81 5.92
C VAL A 113 4.54 -7.25 5.95
N LEU A 114 5.15 -7.11 4.77
CA LEU A 114 6.47 -6.54 4.57
C LEU A 114 6.35 -5.34 3.64
N ASN A 115 6.86 -4.19 4.06
CA ASN A 115 6.93 -2.98 3.24
C ASN A 115 8.38 -2.74 2.81
N LEU A 116 8.62 -2.47 1.52
CA LEU A 116 9.93 -2.23 0.94
C LEU A 116 9.88 -1.02 0.00
N GLN A 117 11.03 -0.37 -0.21
CA GLN A 117 11.16 0.75 -1.16
C GLN A 117 12.11 0.39 -2.31
N GLY A 118 11.73 0.76 -3.53
CA GLY A 118 12.62 0.75 -4.68
C GLY A 118 13.77 1.76 -4.57
N ARG A 119 14.68 1.72 -5.53
CA ARG A 119 15.85 2.62 -5.59
C ARG A 119 15.99 3.32 -6.93
N VAL A 120 15.45 2.74 -8.00
CA VAL A 120 15.51 3.39 -9.31
C VAL A 120 14.58 4.60 -9.30
N PHE A 121 15.13 5.79 -9.54
CA PHE A 121 14.45 7.09 -9.49
C PHE A 121 13.93 7.50 -8.09
N MET A 122 14.41 6.87 -7.02
CA MET A 122 13.97 7.09 -5.65
C MET A 122 15.14 7.40 -4.71
N PRO A 123 14.88 7.88 -3.46
CA PRO A 123 15.94 8.06 -2.47
C PRO A 123 16.75 6.77 -2.24
N PRO A 124 18.07 6.89 -2.00
CA PRO A 124 18.92 5.73 -1.79
C PRO A 124 18.56 5.03 -0.47
N THR A 125 18.33 3.73 -0.56
CA THR A 125 18.07 2.80 0.54
C THR A 125 18.94 1.57 0.39
N ASP A 126 18.96 0.69 1.41
CA ASP A 126 19.60 -0.61 1.28
C ASP A 126 18.93 -1.43 0.18
N CYS A 127 19.65 -2.43 -0.34
CA CYS A 127 19.18 -3.25 -1.46
C CYS A 127 17.86 -3.97 -1.09
N PRO A 128 16.73 -3.65 -1.74
CA PRO A 128 15.44 -4.20 -1.34
C PRO A 128 15.38 -5.72 -1.53
N PHE A 129 16.07 -6.26 -2.52
CA PHE A 129 16.15 -7.71 -2.77
C PHE A 129 16.82 -8.47 -1.63
N ARG A 130 17.97 -7.97 -1.14
CA ARG A 130 18.70 -8.62 -0.04
C ARG A 130 17.96 -8.49 1.29
N ILE A 131 17.31 -7.34 1.51
CA ILE A 131 16.48 -7.12 2.70
C ILE A 131 15.22 -8.00 2.64
N ALA A 132 14.63 -8.21 1.45
CA ALA A 132 13.52 -9.13 1.29
C ALA A 132 13.89 -10.57 1.68
N ASP A 133 15.07 -11.07 1.28
CA ASP A 133 15.53 -12.40 1.69
C ASP A 133 15.62 -12.53 3.21
N GLN A 134 16.30 -11.58 3.85
CA GLN A 134 16.45 -11.56 5.32
C GLN A 134 15.10 -11.48 6.04
N ALA A 135 14.17 -10.66 5.53
CA ALA A 135 12.84 -10.51 6.08
C ALA A 135 12.04 -11.81 5.95
N LEU A 136 12.05 -12.43 4.77
CA LEU A 136 11.35 -13.69 4.50
C LEU A 136 11.89 -14.85 5.34
N ASP A 137 13.21 -14.92 5.54
CA ASP A 137 13.81 -15.92 6.45
C ASP A 137 13.26 -15.77 7.88
N SER A 138 13.11 -14.53 8.36
CA SER A 138 12.52 -14.25 9.68
C SER A 138 11.00 -14.50 9.75
N LEU A 139 10.35 -14.66 8.60
CA LEU A 139 8.92 -14.88 8.42
C LEU A 139 8.60 -16.31 7.97
N ALA A 140 9.55 -17.24 8.06
CA ALA A 140 9.34 -18.63 7.68
C ALA A 140 8.06 -19.21 8.32
N GLY A 141 7.21 -19.80 7.47
CA GLY A 141 5.92 -20.38 7.87
C GLY A 141 4.75 -19.39 7.97
N TRP A 142 4.95 -18.10 7.66
CA TRP A 142 3.87 -17.11 7.54
C TRP A 142 3.47 -16.90 6.09
N PRO A 143 2.18 -16.66 5.79
CA PRO A 143 1.78 -16.08 4.51
C PRO A 143 2.22 -14.61 4.50
N VAL A 144 3.11 -14.25 3.58
CA VAL A 144 3.70 -12.90 3.52
C VAL A 144 3.09 -12.09 2.36
N PHE A 145 2.51 -10.94 2.68
CA PHE A 145 2.12 -9.92 1.71
C PHE A 145 3.21 -8.85 1.64
N VAL A 146 3.71 -8.55 0.44
CA VAL A 146 4.74 -7.53 0.22
C VAL A 146 4.15 -6.33 -0.49
N ASP A 147 4.23 -5.16 0.14
CA ASP A 147 4.04 -3.85 -0.52
C ASP A 147 5.42 -3.30 -0.93
N PHE A 148 5.66 -3.26 -2.24
CA PHE A 148 6.89 -2.76 -2.84
C PHE A 148 6.69 -1.37 -3.45
N HIS A 149 6.97 -0.36 -2.65
CA HIS A 149 6.80 1.05 -2.99
C HIS A 149 7.94 1.53 -3.89
N ALA A 150 7.70 1.58 -5.20
CA ALA A 150 8.76 1.74 -6.21
C ALA A 150 8.32 2.51 -7.46
N GLU A 151 9.21 3.28 -8.07
CA GLU A 151 8.92 4.00 -9.32
C GLU A 151 9.07 3.10 -10.56
N ALA A 152 10.24 2.47 -10.72
CA ALA A 152 10.56 1.77 -11.95
C ALA A 152 9.80 0.45 -12.10
N THR A 153 9.04 0.31 -13.20
CA THR A 153 8.33 -0.92 -13.56
C THR A 153 9.27 -2.12 -13.70
N SER A 154 10.50 -1.90 -14.18
CA SER A 154 11.52 -2.96 -14.27
C SER A 154 11.93 -3.49 -12.89
N GLU A 155 12.10 -2.60 -11.90
CA GLU A 155 12.44 -2.99 -10.53
C GLU A 155 11.27 -3.73 -9.87
N LYS A 156 10.03 -3.25 -10.09
CA LYS A 156 8.79 -3.90 -9.62
C LYS A 156 8.61 -5.30 -10.21
N LYS A 157 8.78 -5.47 -11.52
CA LYS A 157 8.71 -6.78 -12.20
C LYS A 157 9.79 -7.73 -11.69
N ALA A 158 11.02 -7.24 -11.56
CA ALA A 158 12.12 -8.03 -11.02
C ALA A 158 11.85 -8.49 -9.58
N MET A 159 11.33 -7.62 -8.71
CA MET A 159 10.96 -8.00 -7.34
C MET A 159 9.85 -9.06 -7.31
N GLY A 160 8.79 -8.87 -8.09
CA GLY A 160 7.70 -9.85 -8.18
C GLY A 160 8.21 -11.25 -8.55
N HIS A 161 9.03 -11.35 -9.60
CA HIS A 161 9.65 -12.63 -9.99
C HIS A 161 10.69 -13.15 -8.99
N TYR A 162 11.41 -12.25 -8.31
CA TYR A 162 12.38 -12.64 -7.29
C TYR A 162 11.69 -13.30 -6.09
N LEU A 163 10.50 -12.82 -5.71
CA LEU A 163 9.74 -13.31 -4.56
C LEU A 163 8.73 -14.42 -4.92
N ASP A 164 8.63 -14.82 -6.19
CA ASP A 164 7.68 -15.83 -6.64
C ASP A 164 7.86 -17.16 -5.91
N GLY A 165 6.77 -17.68 -5.34
CA GLY A 165 6.76 -18.89 -4.51
C GLY A 165 7.32 -18.72 -3.09
N ARG A 166 7.70 -17.49 -2.69
CA ARG A 166 8.21 -17.17 -1.35
C ARG A 166 7.32 -16.20 -0.57
N ALA A 167 6.36 -15.58 -1.25
CA ALA A 167 5.36 -14.69 -0.68
C ALA A 167 3.98 -14.99 -1.30
N ILE A 168 2.89 -14.73 -0.57
CA ILE A 168 1.55 -14.84 -1.14
C ILE A 168 1.25 -13.69 -2.12
N ALA A 169 1.89 -12.53 -1.92
CA ALA A 169 1.71 -11.39 -2.81
C ALA A 169 2.95 -10.49 -2.83
N CYS A 170 3.22 -9.89 -4.00
CA CYS A 170 4.13 -8.78 -4.18
C CYS A 170 3.43 -7.72 -5.04
N VAL A 171 2.93 -6.68 -4.39
CA VAL A 171 2.15 -5.62 -5.02
C VAL A 171 2.96 -4.34 -5.00
N GLY A 172 3.01 -3.63 -6.12
CA GLY A 172 3.62 -2.31 -6.17
C GLY A 172 2.69 -1.18 -5.75
N THR A 173 3.27 -0.11 -5.21
CA THR A 173 2.64 1.21 -4.95
C THR A 173 3.58 2.32 -5.44
N HIS A 174 3.27 3.60 -5.18
CA HIS A 174 4.01 4.82 -5.52
C HIS A 174 3.54 5.58 -6.76
N THR A 175 3.25 4.89 -7.87
CA THR A 175 3.02 5.61 -9.15
C THR A 175 1.61 6.20 -9.29
N HIS A 176 0.73 5.89 -8.33
CA HIS A 176 -0.65 6.39 -8.22
C HIS A 176 -1.60 5.97 -9.35
N VAL A 177 -1.13 5.21 -10.35
CA VAL A 177 -1.95 4.75 -11.48
C VAL A 177 -2.05 3.22 -11.45
N PRO A 178 -3.27 2.66 -11.29
CA PRO A 178 -3.42 1.21 -11.22
C PRO A 178 -3.04 0.57 -12.56
N THR A 179 -2.20 -0.46 -12.52
CA THR A 179 -1.87 -1.26 -13.70
C THR A 179 -2.88 -2.40 -13.91
N ALA A 180 -3.05 -2.83 -15.16
CA ALA A 180 -3.96 -3.92 -15.55
C ALA A 180 -3.23 -5.24 -15.78
N ASP A 181 -2.17 -5.49 -15.01
CA ASP A 181 -1.29 -6.65 -15.13
C ASP A 181 -1.37 -7.57 -13.90
N GLU A 182 -2.47 -7.50 -13.16
CA GLU A 182 -2.76 -8.38 -12.05
C GLU A 182 -2.73 -9.86 -12.48
N THR A 183 -1.93 -10.67 -11.78
CA THR A 183 -1.79 -12.09 -12.10
C THR A 183 -1.27 -12.87 -10.90
N VAL A 184 -1.55 -14.17 -10.86
CA VAL A 184 -0.83 -15.10 -9.98
C VAL A 184 0.34 -15.67 -10.77
N LEU A 185 1.57 -15.42 -10.30
CA LEU A 185 2.79 -15.90 -10.92
C LEU A 185 2.92 -17.44 -10.78
N PRO A 186 3.75 -18.12 -11.60
CA PRO A 186 3.84 -19.58 -11.63
C PRO A 186 4.16 -20.25 -10.28
N GLY A 187 4.92 -19.59 -9.41
CA GLY A 187 5.22 -20.07 -8.06
C GLY A 187 4.11 -19.83 -7.04
N GLY A 188 3.01 -19.17 -7.43
CA GLY A 188 1.86 -18.91 -6.56
C GLY A 188 1.93 -17.57 -5.82
N THR A 189 2.66 -16.58 -6.32
CA THR A 189 2.66 -15.22 -5.77
C THR A 189 1.71 -14.32 -6.56
N ALA A 190 0.72 -13.72 -5.90
CA ALA A 190 -0.11 -12.68 -6.52
C ALA A 190 0.74 -11.43 -6.81
N TYR A 191 0.57 -10.85 -7.98
CA TYR A 191 1.39 -9.74 -8.44
C TYR A 191 0.54 -8.70 -9.16
N GLN A 192 0.89 -7.42 -8.96
CA GLN A 192 0.43 -6.29 -9.77
C GLN A 192 1.53 -5.21 -9.73
N THR A 193 1.84 -4.60 -10.88
CA THR A 193 2.92 -3.59 -10.95
C THR A 193 2.62 -2.37 -10.10
N ASP A 194 1.38 -1.87 -10.08
CA ASP A 194 0.96 -0.81 -9.18
C ASP A 194 -0.52 -0.92 -8.83
N ALA A 195 -0.85 -0.83 -7.54
CA ALA A 195 -2.21 -0.87 -7.03
C ALA A 195 -3.03 0.39 -7.38
N GLY A 196 -2.37 1.50 -7.72
CA GLY A 196 -2.98 2.81 -7.93
C GLY A 196 -3.24 3.57 -6.65
N MET A 197 -3.74 4.81 -6.76
CA MET A 197 -4.10 5.62 -5.59
C MET A 197 -5.59 5.52 -5.22
N THR A 198 -5.88 5.80 -3.96
CA THR A 198 -7.21 6.15 -3.47
C THR A 198 -7.27 7.66 -3.25
N GLY A 199 -7.90 8.37 -4.19
CA GLY A 199 -7.89 9.83 -4.26
C GLY A 199 -8.55 10.38 -5.53
N SER A 200 -8.25 11.64 -5.87
CA SER A 200 -8.84 12.35 -7.01
C SER A 200 -8.19 11.96 -8.34
N PHE A 201 -8.98 11.45 -9.30
CA PHE A 201 -8.49 11.07 -10.64
C PHE A 201 -8.60 12.18 -11.67
N ASP A 202 -9.38 13.23 -11.42
CA ASP A 202 -9.33 14.47 -12.20
C ASP A 202 -8.21 15.37 -11.65
N SER A 203 -6.99 14.84 -11.70
CA SER A 203 -5.83 15.46 -11.10
C SER A 203 -4.53 14.92 -11.68
N SER A 204 -3.42 15.60 -11.39
CA SER A 204 -2.08 15.04 -11.58
C SER A 204 -1.66 14.32 -10.30
N LEU A 205 -1.92 13.01 -10.27
CA LEU A 205 -1.51 12.08 -9.20
C LEU A 205 -1.98 12.52 -7.79
N GLY A 206 -3.18 13.08 -7.71
CA GLY A 206 -3.80 13.57 -6.48
C GLY A 206 -3.68 15.08 -6.26
N CYS A 207 -2.94 15.79 -7.12
CA CYS A 207 -2.73 17.23 -7.04
C CYS A 207 -3.47 18.00 -8.15
N THR A 208 -3.97 19.20 -7.86
CA THR A 208 -4.71 20.02 -8.84
C THR A 208 -3.83 20.40 -10.02
N TRP A 209 -4.42 20.43 -11.23
CA TRP A 209 -3.73 20.81 -12.47
C TRP A 209 -3.03 22.16 -12.35
N ASP A 210 -3.72 23.16 -11.80
CA ASP A 210 -3.20 24.53 -11.62
C ASP A 210 -2.00 24.59 -10.67
N SER A 211 -1.91 23.68 -9.70
CA SER A 211 -0.78 23.62 -8.78
C SER A 211 0.44 22.91 -9.37
N VAL A 212 0.25 22.01 -10.34
CA VAL A 212 1.33 21.17 -10.89
C VAL A 212 1.89 21.73 -12.20
N LEU A 213 1.04 22.20 -13.11
CA LEU A 213 1.45 22.66 -14.44
C LEU A 213 2.52 23.77 -14.43
N PRO A 214 2.49 24.78 -13.54
CA PRO A 214 3.52 25.82 -13.50
C PRO A 214 4.94 25.25 -13.32
N LYS A 215 5.10 24.18 -12.53
CA LYS A 215 6.39 23.52 -12.33
C LYS A 215 6.94 22.95 -13.64
N PHE A 216 6.09 22.31 -14.44
CA PHE A 216 6.50 21.72 -15.71
C PHE A 216 6.70 22.76 -16.82
N LEU A 217 5.89 23.82 -16.85
CA LEU A 217 5.97 24.87 -17.86
C LEU A 217 7.15 25.83 -17.63
N THR A 218 7.49 26.11 -16.37
CA THR A 218 8.48 27.14 -16.01
C THR A 218 9.77 26.58 -15.41
N GLY A 219 9.75 25.34 -14.93
CA GLY A 219 10.85 24.75 -14.15
C GLY A 219 11.00 25.30 -12.73
N LEU A 220 10.14 26.24 -12.30
CA LEU A 220 10.20 26.84 -10.97
C LEU A 220 9.47 25.96 -9.94
N PRO A 221 9.83 26.05 -8.64
CA PRO A 221 9.09 25.40 -7.58
C PRO A 221 7.62 25.83 -7.58
N SER A 222 6.71 24.87 -7.41
CA SER A 222 5.28 25.12 -7.24
C SER A 222 4.80 24.47 -5.96
N ARG A 223 3.81 25.10 -5.30
CA ARG A 223 3.17 24.54 -4.11
C ARG A 223 2.00 23.66 -4.56
N PHE A 224 2.17 22.36 -4.41
CA PHE A 224 1.12 21.40 -4.74
C PHE A 224 -0.08 21.51 -3.79
N GLN A 225 -1.27 21.27 -4.34
CA GLN A 225 -2.54 21.31 -3.63
C GLN A 225 -3.33 20.04 -3.95
N VAL A 226 -3.91 19.42 -2.92
CA VAL A 226 -4.71 18.20 -3.09
C VAL A 226 -5.99 18.50 -3.89
N ALA A 227 -6.30 17.66 -4.87
CA ALA A 227 -7.52 17.75 -5.68
C ALA A 227 -8.69 16.97 -5.03
N GLU A 228 -9.93 17.38 -5.32
CA GLU A 228 -11.13 16.85 -4.65
C GLU A 228 -12.13 16.13 -5.57
N ASP A 229 -11.99 16.25 -6.89
CA ASP A 229 -12.95 15.76 -7.88
C ASP A 229 -12.62 14.36 -8.42
N ASP A 230 -13.62 13.65 -8.97
CA ASP A 230 -13.51 12.29 -9.52
C ASP A 230 -12.76 11.33 -8.58
N LEU A 231 -13.28 11.18 -7.36
CA LEU A 231 -12.66 10.32 -6.35
C LEU A 231 -12.85 8.85 -6.71
N ARG A 232 -11.74 8.11 -6.70
CA ARG A 232 -11.73 6.66 -6.91
C ARG A 232 -10.81 5.98 -5.92
N LEU A 233 -11.23 4.80 -5.48
CA LEU A 233 -10.47 3.91 -4.61
C LEU A 233 -9.88 2.81 -5.47
N CYS A 234 -8.56 2.62 -5.37
CA CYS A 234 -7.85 1.56 -6.07
C CYS A 234 -7.18 0.60 -5.08
N GLY A 235 -7.12 -0.65 -5.48
CA GLY A 235 -6.58 -1.72 -4.65
C GLY A 235 -6.73 -3.07 -5.32
N LEU A 236 -6.65 -4.13 -4.52
CA LEU A 236 -6.88 -5.49 -4.97
C LEU A 236 -7.35 -6.40 -3.82
N VAL A 237 -7.94 -7.52 -4.20
CA VAL A 237 -8.23 -8.65 -3.31
C VAL A 237 -7.32 -9.80 -3.70
N VAL A 238 -6.52 -10.28 -2.74
CA VAL A 238 -5.72 -11.50 -2.89
C VAL A 238 -6.42 -12.62 -2.15
N THR A 239 -6.73 -13.71 -2.85
CA THR A 239 -7.14 -14.97 -2.22
C THR A 239 -5.93 -15.88 -2.13
N TYR A 240 -5.72 -16.48 -0.96
CA TYR A 240 -4.58 -17.38 -0.72
C TYR A 240 -4.96 -18.62 0.09
N ASP A 241 -4.21 -19.69 -0.11
CA ASP A 241 -4.26 -20.91 0.69
C ASP A 241 -3.32 -20.77 1.90
N SER A 242 -3.87 -20.88 3.11
CA SER A 242 -3.12 -20.67 4.35
C SER A 242 -2.27 -21.87 4.78
N GLN A 243 -2.43 -23.04 4.14
CA GLN A 243 -1.60 -24.22 4.39
C GLN A 243 -0.46 -24.29 3.39
N MET A 244 -0.73 -24.04 2.11
CA MET A 244 0.28 -24.03 1.05
C MET A 244 1.07 -22.73 0.99
N LEU A 245 0.58 -21.65 1.62
CA LEU A 245 1.19 -20.32 1.65
C LEU A 245 1.39 -19.71 0.26
N VAL A 246 0.43 -19.94 -0.63
CA VAL A 246 0.40 -19.42 -2.00
C VAL A 246 -0.91 -18.71 -2.29
N ALA A 247 -0.88 -17.68 -3.13
CA ALA A 247 -2.07 -17.10 -3.72
C ALA A 247 -2.73 -18.05 -4.72
N THR A 248 -4.05 -18.02 -4.75
CA THR A 248 -4.88 -18.77 -5.68
C THR A 248 -5.65 -17.87 -6.64
N ASP A 249 -5.84 -16.59 -6.29
CA ASP A 249 -6.52 -15.60 -7.12
C ASP A 249 -6.10 -14.17 -6.76
N VAL A 250 -6.17 -13.28 -7.74
CA VAL A 250 -5.99 -11.83 -7.55
C VAL A 250 -7.00 -11.06 -8.38
N LEU A 251 -7.73 -10.16 -7.72
CA LEU A 251 -8.74 -9.32 -8.34
C LEU A 251 -8.41 -7.85 -8.08
N ARG A 252 -8.17 -7.08 -9.15
CA ARG A 252 -8.01 -5.63 -9.06
C ARG A 252 -9.32 -4.94 -8.71
N LEU A 253 -9.25 -3.94 -7.84
CA LEU A 253 -10.37 -3.11 -7.41
C LEU A 253 -10.20 -1.69 -7.96
N MET A 254 -11.31 -1.14 -8.47
CA MET A 254 -11.42 0.28 -8.78
C MET A 254 -12.88 0.71 -8.57
N VAL A 255 -13.12 1.51 -7.54
CA VAL A 255 -14.46 1.95 -7.13
C VAL A 255 -14.53 3.46 -7.22
N LYS A 256 -15.52 3.99 -7.93
CA LYS A 256 -15.81 5.43 -7.92
C LYS A 256 -16.70 5.77 -6.73
N ASP A 257 -16.56 6.99 -6.19
CA ASP A 257 -17.35 7.48 -5.06
C ASP A 257 -18.87 7.30 -5.26
N GLY A 258 -19.39 7.65 -6.44
CA GLY A 258 -20.80 7.46 -6.78
C GLY A 258 -21.29 6.00 -6.82
N ASP A 259 -20.36 5.04 -6.97
CA ASP A 259 -20.67 3.61 -7.09
C ASP A 259 -20.58 2.90 -5.73
N VAL A 260 -20.13 3.55 -4.65
CA VAL A 260 -19.97 2.93 -3.33
C VAL A 260 -21.29 2.33 -2.81
N SER A 261 -22.40 3.03 -3.02
CA SER A 261 -23.74 2.55 -2.63
C SER A 261 -24.14 1.22 -3.30
N SER A 262 -23.58 0.91 -4.47
CA SER A 262 -23.86 -0.35 -5.19
C SER A 262 -23.14 -1.56 -4.60
N LEU A 263 -22.14 -1.35 -3.73
CA LEU A 263 -21.40 -2.43 -3.04
C LEU A 263 -22.18 -3.04 -1.87
N GLU A 264 -23.28 -2.41 -1.44
CA GLU A 264 -24.11 -2.89 -0.32
C GLU A 264 -25.29 -3.79 -0.77
N GLY A 265 -25.46 -3.99 -2.07
CA GLY A 265 -26.57 -4.74 -2.70
C GLY A 265 -26.29 -6.23 -2.92
#